data_AF-A0A2H3GGB6-F1
#
_entry.id   AF-A0A2H3GGB6-F1
#
_cell.length_a   1.000
_cell.length_b   1.000
_cell.length_c   1.000
_cell.angle_alpha   90.00
_cell.angle_beta   90.00
_cell.angle_gamma   90.00
#
_symmetry.space_group_name_H-M   'P 1'
#
loop_
_entity.id
_entity.type
_entity.pdbx_description
1 polymer ?
#
loop_
_entity_poly.entity_id
_entity_poly.type
_entity_poly.pdbx_seq_one_letter_code
_entity_poly.pdbx_strand_id
1 'polypeptide(L)'
;MNKETKSSERAKGLPHSATLTVGGGLGVGPNGLGVLRRLDEEVLRDVVRGGYVILIMIMKSKGGQVLVRANQGDALPPNAASEHAMSTVASSRHLIWRALCMRVSNNDIVIKRVSQVVANPDGPNTIEFVDGSPLIEADLIIGADGLKSRVKLALFPEAEKDPYLPRYEGLVGVGGFISASGVRDHVEKGAMNFVFGGNGFFGYFFSESAESSPYRDSPYHIADLGERLAWWSTYEVSECPTTATIDKGAITR
;
A
#
# COMPACT_ATOMS: atom_id res chain seq x y z
N MET A 1 22.57 21.12 10.94
CA MET A 1 22.42 21.15 12.41
C MET A 1 20.94 21.36 12.66
N ASN A 2 20.08 20.40 13.00
CA ASN A 2 20.19 19.15 13.75
C ASN A 2 19.51 18.02 12.92
N LYS A 3 20.22 16.92 12.63
CA LYS A 3 19.71 15.73 11.93
C LYS A 3 19.54 14.65 12.99
N GLU A 4 18.34 14.51 13.53
CA GLU A 4 17.84 13.31 14.23
C GLU A 4 16.51 13.70 14.89
N THR A 5 15.39 13.34 14.26
CA THR A 5 14.10 13.38 14.95
C THR A 5 13.84 11.97 15.42
N LYS A 6 14.16 11.72 16.70
CA LYS A 6 13.98 10.44 17.38
C LYS A 6 12.49 10.10 17.46
N SER A 7 12.20 8.80 17.33
CA SER A 7 10.87 8.17 17.42
C SER A 7 10.04 8.56 18.66
N SER A 8 10.69 9.05 19.72
CA SER A 8 10.09 9.31 21.03
C SER A 8 9.31 10.63 21.17
N GLU A 9 9.29 11.52 20.18
CA GLU A 9 8.61 12.84 20.29
C GLU A 9 7.25 12.94 19.57
N ARG A 10 6.69 11.82 19.05
CA ARG A 10 5.38 11.88 18.37
C ARG A 10 4.24 11.89 19.38
N ALA A 11 3.59 13.06 19.51
CA ALA A 11 2.39 13.26 20.29
C ALA A 11 1.30 12.20 20.00
N LYS A 12 0.63 11.71 21.06
CA LYS A 12 -0.51 10.79 21.03
C LYS A 12 -1.78 11.48 20.50
N GLY A 13 -1.74 12.04 19.29
CA GLY A 13 -2.91 12.57 18.58
C GLY A 13 -3.44 11.57 17.54
N LEU A 14 -4.75 11.59 17.27
CA LEU A 14 -5.35 10.82 16.16
C LEU A 14 -4.58 11.08 14.85
N PRO A 15 -4.29 10.04 14.04
CA PRO A 15 -3.39 10.15 12.89
C PRO A 15 -4.01 10.99 11.77
N HIS A 16 -3.83 12.29 11.86
CA HIS A 16 -4.00 13.22 10.75
C HIS A 16 -2.73 13.18 9.90
N SER A 17 -2.90 12.75 8.66
CA SER A 17 -2.12 13.13 7.48
C SER A 17 -0.61 12.80 7.47
N ALA A 18 -0.25 11.66 6.87
CA ALA A 18 0.80 11.56 5.86
C ALA A 18 0.88 10.14 5.28
N THR A 19 1.14 10.03 3.98
CA THR A 19 1.54 8.80 3.26
C THR A 19 2.72 8.08 3.92
N LEU A 20 3.52 8.82 4.71
CA LEU A 20 4.68 8.34 5.47
C LEU A 20 4.32 7.59 6.78
N THR A 21 3.17 7.87 7.40
CA THR A 21 2.80 7.30 8.72
C THR A 21 1.67 6.27 8.62
N VAL A 22 0.66 6.51 7.77
CA VAL A 22 -0.48 5.60 7.54
C VAL A 22 -0.28 4.75 6.28
N GLY A 23 0.70 5.10 5.44
CA GLY A 23 0.78 4.58 4.08
C GLY A 23 -0.35 5.15 3.20
N GLY A 24 -0.15 5.30 1.89
CA GLY A 24 -1.26 5.63 0.98
C GLY A 24 -2.33 4.54 0.95
N GLY A 25 -3.44 4.81 0.25
CA GLY A 25 -4.45 3.79 -0.05
C GLY A 25 -3.91 2.68 -0.96
N LEU A 26 -4.45 1.47 -0.82
CA LEU A 26 -4.14 0.30 -1.64
C LEU A 26 -5.42 -0.51 -1.89
N GLY A 27 -5.59 -1.00 -3.11
CA GLY A 27 -6.58 -2.03 -3.44
C GLY A 27 -5.91 -3.41 -3.52
N VAL A 28 -6.43 -4.40 -2.79
CA VAL A 28 -5.99 -5.79 -2.88
C VAL A 28 -7.04 -6.56 -3.66
N GLY A 29 -6.68 -6.98 -4.87
CA GLY A 29 -7.56 -7.75 -5.74
C GLY A 29 -7.82 -9.18 -5.25
N PRO A 30 -8.74 -9.91 -5.90
CA PRO A 30 -9.19 -11.24 -5.45
C PRO A 30 -8.05 -12.26 -5.33
N ASN A 31 -7.04 -12.18 -6.21
CA ASN A 31 -5.84 -13.01 -6.16
C ASN A 31 -5.03 -12.78 -4.87
N GLY A 32 -4.80 -11.52 -4.49
CA GLY A 32 -4.10 -11.16 -3.25
C GLY A 32 -4.89 -11.57 -2.01
N LEU A 33 -6.21 -11.40 -2.02
CA LEU A 33 -7.08 -11.89 -0.94
C LEU A 33 -7.05 -13.42 -0.84
N GLY A 34 -6.95 -14.12 -1.97
CA GLY A 34 -6.74 -15.58 -2.01
C GLY A 34 -5.45 -16.02 -1.30
N VAL A 35 -4.37 -15.25 -1.45
CA VAL A 35 -3.12 -15.48 -0.71
C VAL A 35 -3.31 -15.24 0.78
N LEU A 36 -3.96 -14.12 1.18
CA LEU A 36 -4.23 -13.84 2.59
C LEU A 36 -5.04 -14.98 3.24
N ARG A 37 -6.10 -15.46 2.56
CA ARG A 37 -6.89 -16.60 3.02
C ARG A 37 -6.07 -17.86 3.22
N ARG A 38 -5.14 -18.14 2.30
CA ARG A 38 -4.26 -19.32 2.37
C ARG A 38 -3.24 -19.21 3.50
N LEU A 39 -2.77 -18.00 3.81
CA LEU A 39 -1.88 -17.76 4.94
C LEU A 39 -2.62 -17.96 6.26
N ASP A 40 -3.76 -17.27 6.42
CA ASP A 40 -4.58 -17.29 7.62
C ASP A 40 -5.95 -16.64 7.34
N GLU A 41 -7.04 -17.37 7.55
CA GLU A 41 -8.39 -16.87 7.28
C GLU A 41 -8.75 -15.65 8.14
N GLU A 42 -8.26 -15.59 9.39
CA GLU A 42 -8.55 -14.46 10.25
C GLU A 42 -7.77 -13.21 9.80
N VAL A 43 -6.60 -13.34 9.14
CA VAL A 43 -5.91 -12.19 8.52
C VAL A 43 -6.75 -11.61 7.39
N LEU A 44 -7.32 -12.48 6.55
CA LEU A 44 -8.26 -12.03 5.52
C LEU A 44 -9.41 -11.25 6.16
N ARG A 45 -10.06 -11.82 7.19
CA ARG A 45 -11.17 -11.18 7.89
C ARG A 45 -10.77 -9.82 8.48
N ASP A 46 -9.60 -9.71 9.10
CA ASP A 46 -9.08 -8.45 9.64
C ASP A 46 -8.84 -7.39 8.56
N VAL A 47 -8.26 -7.78 7.43
CA VAL A 47 -8.03 -6.88 6.28
C VAL A 47 -9.35 -6.40 5.69
N VAL A 48 -10.32 -7.30 5.52
CA VAL A 48 -11.64 -6.95 4.98
C VAL A 48 -12.39 -6.04 5.95
N ARG A 49 -12.42 -6.41 7.24
CA ARG A 49 -13.05 -5.66 8.34
C ARG A 49 -12.55 -4.23 8.45
N GLY A 50 -11.24 -4.04 8.27
CA GLY A 50 -10.60 -2.74 8.29
C GLY A 50 -10.60 -1.99 6.96
N GLY A 51 -11.00 -2.66 5.87
CA GLY A 51 -11.06 -2.09 4.54
C GLY A 51 -12.50 -1.81 4.10
N TYR A 52 -12.62 -1.63 2.80
CA TYR A 52 -13.88 -1.43 2.11
C TYR A 52 -13.91 -2.24 0.82
N VAL A 53 -14.98 -2.99 0.62
CA VAL A 53 -15.15 -3.83 -0.57
C VAL A 53 -15.55 -2.96 -1.76
N ILE A 54 -14.83 -3.13 -2.88
CA ILE A 54 -15.04 -2.44 -4.14
C ILE A 54 -15.58 -3.45 -5.17
N LEU A 55 -16.78 -3.18 -5.68
CA LEU A 55 -17.38 -3.92 -6.79
C LEU A 55 -17.26 -3.20 -8.12
N ILE A 56 -17.26 -1.86 -8.10
CA ILE A 56 -17.42 -1.05 -9.30
C ILE A 56 -16.18 -0.19 -9.50
N MET A 57 -15.54 -0.33 -10.65
CA MET A 57 -14.49 0.58 -11.10
C MET A 57 -15.10 1.56 -12.10
N ILE A 58 -15.04 2.85 -11.79
CA ILE A 58 -15.60 3.92 -12.61
C ILE A 58 -14.46 4.80 -13.13
N MET A 59 -14.26 4.82 -14.44
CA MET A 59 -13.31 5.73 -15.09
C MET A 59 -14.05 6.89 -15.71
N LYS A 60 -13.58 8.11 -15.43
CA LYS A 60 -14.18 9.37 -15.85
C LYS A 60 -13.15 10.23 -16.56
N SER A 61 -13.61 11.09 -17.47
CA SER A 61 -12.79 12.19 -17.96
C SER A 61 -12.65 13.29 -16.89
N LYS A 62 -11.70 14.22 -17.08
CA LYS A 62 -11.56 15.41 -16.22
C LYS A 62 -12.82 16.26 -16.07
N GLY A 63 -13.75 16.17 -17.02
CA GLY A 63 -15.06 16.86 -16.98
C GLY A 63 -16.14 16.08 -16.22
N GLY A 64 -15.82 14.90 -15.66
CA GLY A 64 -16.75 14.06 -14.91
C GLY A 64 -17.56 13.09 -15.76
N GLN A 65 -17.43 13.11 -17.10
CA GLN A 65 -18.10 12.17 -17.99
C GLN A 65 -17.61 10.75 -17.73
N VAL A 66 -18.51 9.81 -17.46
CA VAL A 66 -18.18 8.39 -17.31
C VAL A 66 -17.76 7.83 -18.68
N LEU A 67 -16.55 7.29 -18.73
CA LEU A 67 -15.96 6.65 -19.92
C LEU A 67 -16.08 5.13 -19.83
N VAL A 68 -15.82 4.58 -18.63
CA VAL A 68 -15.90 3.15 -18.36
C VAL A 68 -16.58 2.94 -17.01
N ARG A 69 -17.44 1.93 -16.95
CA ARG A 69 -18.02 1.39 -15.73
C ARG A 69 -17.89 -0.12 -15.80
N ALA A 70 -17.06 -0.69 -14.94
CA ALA A 70 -16.82 -2.13 -14.90
C ALA A 70 -17.22 -2.67 -13.52
N ASN A 71 -18.15 -3.62 -13.48
CA ASN A 71 -18.41 -4.37 -12.27
C ASN A 71 -17.48 -5.59 -12.24
N GLN A 72 -16.93 -5.91 -11.08
CA GLN A 72 -16.00 -7.04 -10.94
C GLN A 72 -16.62 -8.39 -11.32
N GLY A 73 -17.95 -8.52 -11.26
CA GLY A 73 -18.68 -9.72 -11.68
C GLY A 73 -18.86 -9.88 -13.20
N ASP A 74 -18.70 -8.81 -13.98
CA ASP A 74 -19.03 -8.82 -15.42
C ASP A 74 -17.98 -9.58 -16.26
N ALA A 75 -16.78 -9.80 -15.72
CA ALA A 75 -15.68 -10.51 -16.39
C ALA A 75 -15.68 -12.03 -16.12
N LEU A 76 -16.56 -12.53 -15.25
CA LEU A 76 -16.65 -13.96 -14.97
C LEU A 76 -17.51 -14.66 -16.03
N PRO A 77 -17.10 -15.84 -16.53
CA PRO A 77 -17.95 -16.60 -17.44
C PRO A 77 -19.28 -16.95 -16.76
N PRO A 78 -20.41 -17.03 -17.50
CA PRO A 78 -21.76 -17.23 -16.94
C PRO A 78 -21.90 -18.43 -15.99
N ASN A 79 -20.99 -19.41 -16.11
CA ASN A 79 -20.99 -20.66 -15.36
C ASN A 79 -19.95 -20.70 -14.21
N ALA A 80 -19.12 -19.67 -14.07
CA ALA A 80 -18.30 -19.52 -12.87
C ALA A 80 -19.21 -18.92 -11.81
N ALA A 81 -19.56 -19.70 -10.79
CA ALA A 81 -20.41 -19.25 -9.70
C ALA A 81 -19.90 -17.92 -9.13
N SER A 82 -20.55 -16.81 -9.50
CA SER A 82 -20.24 -15.45 -9.05
C SER A 82 -20.35 -15.33 -7.53
N GLU A 83 -21.08 -16.26 -6.90
CA GLU A 83 -21.34 -16.32 -5.46
C GLU A 83 -20.09 -16.59 -4.61
N HIS A 84 -18.96 -17.03 -5.21
CA HIS A 84 -17.74 -17.38 -4.46
C HIS A 84 -16.51 -16.54 -4.84
N ALA A 85 -16.67 -15.53 -5.70
CA ALA A 85 -15.56 -14.66 -6.09
C ALA A 85 -15.39 -13.52 -5.07
N MET A 86 -14.27 -13.51 -4.35
CA MET A 86 -13.91 -12.37 -3.50
C MET A 86 -13.78 -11.12 -4.34
N SER A 87 -14.17 -9.99 -3.77
CA SER A 87 -14.06 -8.68 -4.41
C SER A 87 -12.86 -7.90 -3.90
N THR A 88 -12.30 -7.02 -4.73
CA THR A 88 -11.21 -6.13 -4.33
C THR A 88 -11.52 -5.42 -3.03
N VAL A 89 -10.59 -5.44 -2.07
CA VAL A 89 -10.68 -4.68 -0.82
C VAL A 89 -9.73 -3.49 -0.91
N ALA A 90 -10.29 -2.29 -0.78
CA ALA A 90 -9.51 -1.07 -0.67
C ALA A 90 -9.32 -0.69 0.80
N SER A 91 -8.10 -0.36 1.20
CA SER A 91 -7.78 0.03 2.58
C SER A 91 -6.52 0.91 2.63
N SER A 92 -6.11 1.32 3.83
CA SER A 92 -4.79 1.90 4.04
C SER A 92 -3.71 0.82 4.03
N ARG A 93 -2.53 1.12 3.48
CA ARG A 93 -1.39 0.19 3.54
C ARG A 93 -1.01 -0.19 4.97
N HIS A 94 -1.07 0.76 5.92
CA HIS A 94 -0.75 0.47 7.31
C HIS A 94 -1.71 -0.53 7.95
N LEU A 95 -3.00 -0.52 7.58
CA LEU A 95 -3.95 -1.48 8.12
C LEU A 95 -3.62 -2.90 7.67
N ILE A 96 -3.33 -3.08 6.39
CA ILE A 96 -2.95 -4.39 5.83
C ILE A 96 -1.66 -4.88 6.48
N TRP A 97 -0.66 -4.00 6.59
CA TRP A 97 0.59 -4.31 7.29
C TRP A 97 0.35 -4.71 8.74
N ARG A 98 -0.49 -3.97 9.47
CA ARG A 98 -0.81 -4.27 10.87
C ARG A 98 -1.51 -5.63 11.00
N ALA A 99 -2.48 -5.95 10.14
CA ALA A 99 -3.17 -7.23 10.14
C ALA A 99 -2.20 -8.41 9.97
N LEU A 100 -1.20 -8.27 9.10
CA LEU A 100 -0.14 -9.26 8.92
C LEU A 100 0.80 -9.33 10.13
N CYS A 101 1.27 -8.19 10.62
CA CYS A 101 2.22 -8.15 11.74
C CYS A 101 1.63 -8.67 13.06
N MET A 102 0.31 -8.55 13.27
CA MET A 102 -0.34 -9.14 14.45
C MET A 102 -0.24 -10.67 14.52
N ARG A 103 0.13 -11.34 13.41
CA ARG A 103 0.35 -12.80 13.38
C ARG A 103 1.79 -13.21 13.60
N VAL A 104 2.70 -12.25 13.73
CA VAL A 104 4.12 -12.50 13.99
C VAL A 104 4.41 -12.10 15.42
N SER A 105 5.07 -12.98 16.18
CA SER A 105 5.45 -12.65 17.55
C SER A 105 6.43 -11.49 17.55
N ASN A 106 6.28 -10.55 18.48
CA ASN A 106 7.25 -9.45 18.64
C ASN A 106 8.66 -9.95 18.93
N ASN A 107 8.81 -11.14 19.51
CA ASN A 107 10.12 -11.75 19.80
C ASN A 107 10.84 -12.22 18.53
N ASP A 108 10.11 -12.47 17.44
CA ASP A 108 10.66 -12.93 16.16
C ASP A 108 11.08 -11.75 15.27
N ILE A 109 10.73 -10.52 15.66
CA ILE A 109 11.01 -9.30 14.89
C ILE A 109 12.18 -8.56 15.50
N VAL A 110 13.31 -8.57 14.80
CA VAL A 110 14.47 -7.74 15.14
C VAL A 110 14.52 -6.53 14.20
N ILE A 111 14.44 -5.32 14.77
CA ILE A 111 14.49 -4.08 13.98
C ILE A 111 15.94 -3.63 13.84
N LYS A 112 16.54 -3.95 12.69
CA LYS A 112 17.90 -3.51 12.32
C LYS A 112 17.96 -3.05 10.87
N ARG A 113 18.94 -2.20 10.56
CA ARG A 113 19.25 -1.80 9.19
C ARG A 113 20.43 -2.64 8.68
N VAL A 114 20.16 -3.47 7.68
CA VAL A 114 21.19 -4.24 6.98
C VAL A 114 22.08 -3.29 6.17
N SER A 115 23.39 -3.38 6.36
CA SER A 115 24.39 -2.68 5.54
C SER A 115 24.73 -3.51 4.30
N GLN A 116 24.96 -4.81 4.49
CA GLN A 116 25.46 -5.72 3.46
C GLN A 116 24.94 -7.13 3.69
N VAL A 117 24.76 -7.86 2.59
CA VAL A 117 24.56 -9.31 2.57
C VAL A 117 25.64 -9.90 1.68
N VAL A 118 26.28 -10.96 2.15
CA VAL A 118 27.28 -11.70 1.38
C VAL A 118 26.74 -13.11 1.16
N ALA A 119 26.51 -13.44 -0.11
CA ALA A 119 26.16 -14.80 -0.49
C ALA A 119 27.42 -15.66 -0.46
N ASN A 120 27.33 -16.84 0.13
CA ASN A 120 28.45 -17.77 0.22
C ASN A 120 28.03 -19.13 -0.39
N PRO A 121 28.64 -19.56 -1.50
CA PRO A 121 28.31 -20.85 -2.11
C PRO A 121 28.84 -22.05 -1.31
N ASP A 122 29.89 -21.85 -0.50
CA ASP A 122 30.61 -22.90 0.21
C ASP A 122 30.30 -22.93 1.73
N GLY A 123 29.33 -22.13 2.18
CA GLY A 123 29.00 -21.98 3.60
C GLY A 123 27.75 -21.12 3.83
N PRO A 124 27.50 -20.69 5.08
CA PRO A 124 26.35 -19.85 5.37
C PRO A 124 26.51 -18.45 4.76
N ASN A 125 25.41 -17.85 4.37
CA ASN A 125 25.36 -16.45 3.95
C ASN A 125 25.52 -15.56 5.18
N THR A 126 26.13 -14.39 5.01
CA THR A 126 26.33 -13.46 6.14
C THR A 126 25.55 -12.17 5.94
N ILE A 127 25.11 -11.60 7.07
CA ILE A 127 24.37 -10.33 7.14
C ILE A 127 25.13 -9.40 8.07
N GLU A 128 25.46 -8.22 7.56
CA GLU A 128 26.07 -7.14 8.34
C GLU A 128 25.06 -6.01 8.58
N PHE A 129 25.24 -5.30 9.70
CA PHE A 129 24.35 -4.24 10.14
C PHE A 129 25.06 -2.89 10.20
N VAL A 130 24.31 -1.83 9.89
CA VAL A 130 24.82 -0.45 9.93
C VAL A 130 25.25 -0.01 11.33
N ASP A 131 24.66 -0.59 12.38
CA ASP A 131 24.97 -0.28 13.78
C ASP A 131 26.26 -0.95 14.30
N GLY A 132 26.94 -1.75 13.46
CA GLY A 132 28.15 -2.48 13.82
C GLY A 132 27.90 -3.66 14.78
N SER A 133 26.64 -4.05 14.99
CA SER A 133 26.33 -5.26 15.76
C SER A 133 26.92 -6.52 15.10
N PRO A 134 27.15 -7.60 15.87
CA PRO A 134 27.77 -8.81 15.32
C PRO A 134 27.05 -9.31 14.08
N LEU A 135 27.84 -9.76 13.10
CA LEU A 135 27.32 -10.37 11.87
C LEU A 135 26.47 -11.59 12.22
N ILE A 136 25.49 -11.86 11.38
CA ILE A 136 24.63 -13.04 11.51
C ILE A 136 24.86 -13.95 10.31
N GLU A 137 24.98 -15.24 10.58
CA GLU A 137 25.06 -16.31 9.58
C GLU A 137 23.66 -16.92 9.37
N ALA A 138 23.32 -17.22 8.11
CA ALA A 138 22.05 -17.82 7.75
C ALA A 138 22.16 -18.75 6.53
N ASP A 139 21.46 -19.89 6.58
CA ASP A 139 21.38 -20.84 5.48
C ASP A 139 20.57 -20.27 4.28
N LEU A 140 19.54 -19.47 4.57
CA LEU A 140 18.67 -18.85 3.58
C LEU A 140 18.37 -17.40 3.96
N ILE A 141 18.46 -16.50 2.97
CA ILE A 141 18.07 -15.10 3.11
C ILE A 141 16.97 -14.79 2.08
N ILE A 142 15.83 -14.29 2.55
CA ILE A 142 14.73 -13.82 1.71
C ILE A 142 14.77 -12.29 1.64
N GLY A 143 15.05 -11.76 0.45
CA GLY A 143 15.08 -10.32 0.19
C GLY A 143 13.69 -9.69 0.08
N ALA A 144 13.15 -9.20 1.19
CA ALA A 144 11.90 -8.44 1.25
C ALA A 144 12.13 -6.95 1.57
N ASP A 145 13.30 -6.41 1.22
CA ASP A 145 13.80 -5.07 1.57
C ASP A 145 13.56 -3.99 0.50
N GLY A 146 12.69 -4.29 -0.47
CA GLY A 146 12.11 -3.33 -1.40
C GLY A 146 13.02 -2.88 -2.54
N LEU A 147 12.66 -1.78 -3.19
CA LEU A 147 13.21 -1.33 -4.47
C LEU A 147 14.75 -1.14 -4.50
N LYS A 148 15.35 -0.75 -3.36
CA LYS A 148 16.79 -0.52 -3.21
C LYS A 148 17.51 -1.66 -2.48
N SER A 149 16.99 -2.87 -2.66
CA SER A 149 17.39 -4.09 -1.96
C SER A 149 18.90 -4.28 -1.86
N ARG A 150 19.39 -4.52 -0.64
CA ARG A 150 20.76 -5.00 -0.35
C ARG A 150 20.89 -6.48 -0.66
N VAL A 151 19.84 -7.27 -0.46
CA VAL A 151 19.84 -8.71 -0.78
C VAL A 151 19.98 -8.94 -2.28
N LYS A 152 19.28 -8.15 -3.11
CA LYS A 152 19.42 -8.18 -4.58
C LYS A 152 20.87 -7.95 -5.03
N LEU A 153 21.60 -7.06 -4.35
CA LEU A 153 23.00 -6.79 -4.67
C LEU A 153 23.91 -7.99 -4.42
N ALA A 154 23.62 -8.78 -3.39
CA ALA A 154 24.39 -9.97 -3.06
C ALA A 154 24.37 -11.05 -4.16
N LEU A 155 23.38 -10.99 -5.06
CA LEU A 155 23.29 -11.88 -6.24
C LEU A 155 24.32 -11.54 -7.33
N PHE A 156 24.97 -10.38 -7.26
CA PHE A 156 25.92 -9.88 -8.25
C PHE A 156 27.26 -9.50 -7.57
N PRO A 157 28.01 -10.46 -7.02
CA PRO A 157 29.20 -10.18 -6.22
C PRO A 157 30.32 -9.47 -7.01
N GLU A 158 30.38 -9.70 -8.31
CA GLU A 158 31.35 -9.08 -9.22
C GLU A 158 30.99 -7.64 -9.61
N ALA A 159 29.77 -7.19 -9.31
CA ALA A 159 29.30 -5.88 -9.72
C ALA A 159 29.75 -4.80 -8.71
N GLU A 160 30.57 -3.85 -9.17
CA GLU A 160 30.99 -2.70 -8.33
C GLU A 160 29.81 -1.82 -7.89
N LYS A 161 28.70 -1.84 -8.64
CA LYS A 161 27.47 -1.06 -8.40
C LYS A 161 26.25 -1.90 -8.77
N ASP A 162 25.07 -1.50 -8.27
CA ASP A 162 23.80 -2.14 -8.62
C ASP A 162 23.60 -2.18 -10.15
N PRO A 163 23.62 -3.36 -10.79
CA PRO A 163 23.43 -3.44 -12.24
C PRO A 163 21.99 -3.12 -12.65
N TYR A 164 21.05 -3.17 -11.71
CA TYR A 164 19.62 -2.96 -11.95
C TYR A 164 19.08 -1.83 -11.07
N LEU A 165 19.69 -0.65 -11.19
CA LEU A 165 19.23 0.55 -10.48
C LEU A 165 17.76 0.87 -10.81
N PRO A 166 16.96 1.27 -9.82
CA PRO A 166 15.61 1.79 -10.05
C PRO A 166 15.64 2.96 -11.02
N ARG A 167 14.73 2.95 -12.00
CA ARG A 167 14.58 4.01 -12.98
C ARG A 167 13.35 4.83 -12.65
N TYR A 168 13.46 6.13 -12.83
CA TYR A 168 12.33 7.03 -12.68
C TYR A 168 11.51 6.99 -13.97
N GLU A 169 10.22 6.68 -13.85
CA GLU A 169 9.31 6.50 -14.99
C GLU A 169 8.58 7.81 -15.39
N GLY A 170 9.01 8.97 -14.88
CA GLY A 170 8.38 10.26 -15.21
C GLY A 170 7.06 10.54 -14.49
N LEU A 171 6.69 9.73 -13.50
CA LEU A 171 5.41 9.85 -12.78
C LEU A 171 5.63 10.03 -11.27
N VAL A 172 4.85 10.94 -10.67
CA VAL A 172 4.84 11.18 -9.22
C VAL A 172 3.46 10.89 -8.67
N GLY A 173 3.40 10.11 -7.60
CA GLY A 173 2.19 9.82 -6.85
C GLY A 173 2.10 10.62 -5.56
N VAL A 174 0.95 11.25 -5.31
CA VAL A 174 0.58 11.85 -4.02
C VAL A 174 -0.76 11.29 -3.57
N GLY A 175 -1.03 11.29 -2.27
CA GLY A 175 -2.32 10.82 -1.79
C GLY A 175 -2.43 10.86 -0.29
N GLY A 176 -3.66 10.70 0.18
CA GLY A 176 -3.98 10.82 1.59
C GLY A 176 -5.40 10.34 1.89
N PHE A 177 -5.86 10.71 3.07
CA PHE A 177 -7.18 10.38 3.56
C PHE A 177 -7.85 11.66 4.03
N ILE A 178 -9.13 11.80 3.73
CA ILE A 178 -9.98 12.90 4.18
C ILE A 178 -11.20 12.32 4.90
N SER A 179 -11.85 13.14 5.74
CA SER A 179 -13.19 12.81 6.22
C SER A 179 -14.17 12.80 5.05
N ALA A 180 -15.12 11.86 5.07
CA ALA A 180 -16.16 11.74 4.07
C ALA A 180 -17.35 12.70 4.31
N SER A 181 -17.40 13.42 5.43
CA SER A 181 -18.58 14.20 5.86
C SER A 181 -19.11 15.19 4.81
N GLY A 182 -18.23 15.78 3.99
CA GLY A 182 -18.60 16.73 2.93
C GLY A 182 -18.73 16.16 1.51
N VAL A 183 -18.44 14.87 1.31
CA VAL A 183 -18.35 14.25 -0.02
C VAL A 183 -19.00 12.88 -0.13
N ARG A 184 -19.53 12.35 0.98
CA ARG A 184 -20.14 11.02 1.07
C ARG A 184 -21.19 10.79 -0.01
N ASP A 185 -22.11 11.74 -0.18
CA ASP A 185 -23.23 11.62 -1.11
C ASP A 185 -22.82 11.76 -2.59
N HIS A 186 -21.55 12.10 -2.85
CA HIS A 186 -20.97 12.21 -4.19
C HIS A 186 -20.18 10.98 -4.61
N VAL A 187 -20.06 9.98 -3.74
CA VAL A 187 -19.32 8.75 -4.00
C VAL A 187 -20.25 7.56 -3.88
N GLU A 188 -20.46 6.87 -5.00
CA GLU A 188 -21.31 5.68 -5.06
C GLU A 188 -20.80 4.56 -4.15
N LYS A 189 -21.74 3.86 -3.50
CA LYS A 189 -21.44 2.72 -2.62
C LYS A 189 -20.73 1.60 -3.40
N GLY A 190 -19.63 1.08 -2.86
CA GLY A 190 -18.83 0.03 -3.50
C GLY A 190 -18.01 0.48 -4.71
N ALA A 191 -17.91 1.80 -4.98
CA ALA A 191 -17.21 2.32 -6.14
C ALA A 191 -15.78 2.81 -5.82
N MET A 192 -14.86 2.48 -6.72
CA MET A 192 -13.56 3.13 -6.85
C MET A 192 -13.57 3.98 -8.13
N ASN A 193 -13.29 5.27 -7.98
CA ASN A 193 -13.34 6.22 -9.07
C ASN A 193 -11.94 6.58 -9.54
N PHE A 194 -11.79 6.74 -10.85
CA PHE A 194 -10.57 7.18 -11.53
C PHE A 194 -10.95 8.32 -12.47
N VAL A 195 -10.36 9.49 -12.31
CA VAL A 195 -10.61 10.68 -13.13
C VAL A 195 -9.35 10.98 -13.91
N PHE A 196 -9.39 10.76 -15.23
CA PHE A 196 -8.24 10.92 -16.12
C PHE A 196 -8.18 12.35 -16.71
N GLY A 197 -7.00 12.96 -16.60
CA GLY A 197 -6.65 14.22 -17.20
C GLY A 197 -5.53 14.07 -18.24
N GLY A 198 -5.10 15.19 -18.83
CA GLY A 198 -4.06 15.18 -19.86
C GLY A 198 -2.65 14.89 -19.35
N ASN A 199 -2.41 15.04 -18.05
CA ASN A 199 -1.07 14.90 -17.43
C ASN A 199 -1.06 13.90 -16.27
N GLY A 200 -2.04 12.98 -16.21
CA GLY A 200 -2.18 12.07 -15.08
C GLY A 200 -3.63 11.75 -14.73
N PHE A 201 -3.86 11.30 -13.49
CA PHE A 201 -5.19 10.97 -13.00
C PHE A 201 -5.35 11.24 -11.50
N PHE A 202 -6.61 11.30 -11.07
CA PHE A 202 -7.02 11.42 -9.68
C PHE A 202 -7.97 10.27 -9.33
N GLY A 203 -7.64 9.49 -8.32
CA GLY A 203 -8.43 8.36 -7.85
C GLY A 203 -8.96 8.57 -6.44
N TYR A 204 -10.14 8.02 -6.14
CA TYR A 204 -10.71 8.05 -4.81
C TYR A 204 -11.66 6.88 -4.54
N PHE A 205 -11.70 6.44 -3.27
CA PHE A 205 -12.55 5.35 -2.78
C PHE A 205 -12.74 5.47 -1.26
N PHE A 206 -13.78 4.83 -0.71
CA PHE A 206 -13.91 4.69 0.74
C PHE A 206 -12.88 3.70 1.27
N SER A 207 -12.12 4.09 2.28
CA SER A 207 -11.01 3.28 2.78
C SER A 207 -11.40 2.29 3.88
N GLU A 208 -12.62 2.43 4.41
CA GLU A 208 -13.15 1.64 5.50
C GLU A 208 -14.67 1.56 5.41
N SER A 209 -15.23 0.49 5.96
CA SER A 209 -16.67 0.31 6.18
C SER A 209 -17.11 0.89 7.52
N ALA A 210 -18.40 1.19 7.66
CA ALA A 210 -19.00 1.58 8.93
C ALA A 210 -18.88 0.43 9.94
N GLU A 211 -18.52 0.74 11.19
CA GLU A 211 -18.33 -0.29 12.24
C GLU A 211 -19.61 -1.09 12.52
N SER A 212 -20.78 -0.46 12.37
CA SER A 212 -22.09 -1.08 12.55
C SER A 212 -22.57 -1.91 11.37
N SER A 213 -21.86 -1.90 10.23
CA SER A 213 -22.30 -2.61 9.04
C SER A 213 -22.29 -4.12 9.25
N PRO A 214 -23.37 -4.84 8.87
CA PRO A 214 -23.30 -6.30 8.79
C PRO A 214 -22.28 -6.72 7.73
N TYR A 215 -21.72 -7.92 7.88
CA TYR A 215 -20.80 -8.55 6.94
C TYR A 215 -19.52 -7.76 6.63
N ARG A 216 -19.10 -6.86 7.53
CA ARG A 216 -17.91 -6.00 7.31
C ARG A 216 -16.59 -6.78 7.15
N ASP A 217 -16.53 -8.03 7.59
CA ASP A 217 -15.40 -8.94 7.40
C ASP A 217 -15.57 -9.91 6.22
N SER A 218 -16.65 -9.76 5.45
CA SER A 218 -16.94 -10.59 4.29
C SER A 218 -16.45 -9.95 3.00
N PRO A 219 -15.49 -10.57 2.28
CA PRO A 219 -14.95 -10.02 1.02
C PRO A 219 -15.94 -10.12 -0.15
N TYR A 220 -17.16 -10.59 0.09
CA TYR A 220 -18.19 -10.84 -0.93
C TYR A 220 -19.32 -9.81 -0.87
N HIS A 221 -19.40 -9.00 0.19
CA HIS A 221 -20.52 -8.10 0.44
C HIS A 221 -20.05 -6.64 0.52
N ILE A 222 -20.83 -5.73 -0.07
CA ILE A 222 -20.60 -4.30 0.12
C ILE A 222 -21.20 -3.86 1.46
N ALA A 223 -20.33 -3.59 2.42
CA ALA A 223 -20.69 -2.97 3.69
C ALA A 223 -21.10 -1.48 3.54
N ASP A 224 -21.75 -0.93 4.55
CA ASP A 224 -22.05 0.50 4.61
C ASP A 224 -20.77 1.35 4.68
N LEU A 225 -20.88 2.59 4.19
CA LEU A 225 -19.76 3.50 4.02
C LEU A 225 -19.23 3.99 5.36
N GLY A 226 -17.91 3.85 5.58
CA GLY A 226 -17.24 4.44 6.74
C GLY A 226 -17.07 5.96 6.63
N GLU A 227 -16.26 6.53 7.54
CA GLU A 227 -16.13 7.99 7.69
C GLU A 227 -14.97 8.59 6.89
N ARG A 228 -14.21 7.77 6.16
CA ARG A 228 -12.99 8.20 5.47
C ARG A 228 -12.94 7.78 4.01
N LEU A 229 -12.49 8.72 3.18
CA LEU A 229 -12.11 8.48 1.80
C LEU A 229 -10.60 8.52 1.68
N ALA A 230 -10.05 7.53 0.98
CA ALA A 230 -8.71 7.64 0.42
C ALA A 230 -8.80 8.36 -0.92
N TRP A 231 -7.79 9.16 -1.21
CA TRP A 231 -7.56 9.70 -2.55
C TRP A 231 -6.09 9.60 -2.89
N TRP A 232 -5.82 9.51 -4.19
CA TRP A 232 -4.47 9.60 -4.71
C TRP A 232 -4.49 10.25 -6.08
N SER A 233 -3.37 10.84 -6.46
CA SER A 233 -3.18 11.38 -7.79
C SER A 233 -1.80 10.99 -8.27
N THR A 234 -1.72 10.63 -9.54
CA THR A 234 -0.46 10.46 -10.24
C THR A 234 -0.40 11.49 -11.34
N TYR A 235 0.72 12.19 -11.44
CA TYR A 235 0.94 13.18 -12.49
C TYR A 235 2.34 13.05 -13.07
N GLU A 236 2.48 13.46 -14.33
CA GLU A 236 3.75 13.44 -15.04
C GLU A 236 4.64 14.62 -14.61
N VAL A 237 5.90 14.30 -14.36
CA VAL A 237 6.99 15.24 -14.10
C VAL A 237 8.25 14.67 -14.74
N SER A 238 8.95 15.46 -15.55
CA SER A 238 10.17 15.02 -16.23
C SER A 238 11.29 14.63 -15.26
N GLU A 239 11.43 15.38 -14.17
CA GLU A 239 12.44 15.15 -13.14
C GLU A 239 11.80 14.76 -11.81
N CYS A 240 12.37 13.75 -11.17
CA CYS A 240 11.89 13.28 -9.88
C CYS A 240 12.04 14.40 -8.84
N PRO A 241 10.94 14.92 -8.26
CA PRO A 241 11.02 16.00 -7.29
C PRO A 241 11.76 15.52 -6.04
N THR A 242 12.67 16.33 -5.55
CA THR A 242 13.39 16.09 -4.30
C THR A 242 12.89 17.04 -3.23
N THR A 243 13.15 16.73 -1.95
CA THR A 243 12.81 17.65 -0.85
C THR A 243 13.47 19.03 -0.98
N ALA A 244 14.52 19.15 -1.79
CA ALA A 244 15.18 20.42 -2.11
C ALA A 244 14.47 21.23 -3.21
N THR A 245 13.71 20.57 -4.10
CA THR A 245 13.02 21.23 -5.23
C THR A 245 11.54 21.52 -4.92
N ILE A 246 11.05 21.10 -3.76
CA ILE A 246 9.68 21.39 -3.31
C ILE A 246 9.60 22.87 -2.89
N ASP A 247 8.75 23.64 -3.57
CA ASP A 247 8.37 24.98 -3.11
C ASP A 247 7.49 24.87 -1.86
N LYS A 248 8.11 25.13 -0.70
CA LYS A 248 7.42 25.09 0.60
C LYS A 248 6.37 26.19 0.74
N GLY A 249 6.52 27.32 0.04
CA GLY A 249 5.56 28.43 0.07
C GLY A 249 4.24 28.09 -0.63
N ALA A 250 4.29 27.19 -1.62
CA ALA A 250 3.10 26.69 -2.31
C ALA A 250 2.31 25.65 -1.50
N ILE A 251 2.90 25.03 -0.47
CA ILE A 251 2.26 23.97 0.35
C ILE A 251 1.47 24.55 1.53
N THR A 252 1.89 25.70 2.06
CA THR A 252 1.20 26.39 3.16
C THR A 252 0.09 27.28 2.61
N ARG A 253 -1.07 26.71 2.31
CA ARG A 253 -2.36 27.41 2.22
C ARG A 253 -3.48 26.57 2.81
#